data_AF-A0A369XU09-F1
#
_entry.id   AF-A0A369XU09-F1
#
_cell.length_a   1.000
_cell.length_b   1.000
_cell.length_c   1.000
_cell.angle_alpha   90.00
_cell.angle_beta   90.00
_cell.angle_gamma   90.00
#
_symmetry.space_group_name_H-M   'P 1'
#
loop_
_entity.id
_entity.type
_entity.pdbx_description
1 polymer ?
#
loop_
_entity_poly.entity_id
_entity_poly.type
_entity_poly.pdbx_seq_one_letter_code
_entity_poly.pdbx_strand_id
1 'polypeptide(L)'
;MIVKILNHFRLTWRLVEDRRVNKWLKVFLVFIPLAYVFLPFPPDDFLPLLGLLDDLLLLTVTTILFVEMCPETVVREHKLALTGLFPSARSINLEDYRCKTENRDLALGFIFAVVILLLGGYLAGVLFLLIFGMGYITSNLKRKEILANAVQIGPHQRPDLYEALEEVQKLLPPVKIDLFINQNPVMNAYTFGYGEPYTVVLTSSLVEKLSKTEIKAVIGHEMGHILFGHVRIIGLMSTQFGLGRLFFYKWSRSCEYSADSVALIASRGDLIPLTSSLLKLAWGLDDSVDVEEFLAQLDGDSGTLSMEVFSTHPFMNNRIKSLILLARQKEFREKMKHMDPRDLP
;
A
#
# COMPACT_ATOMS: atom_id res chain seq x y z
N MET A 1 -24.50 -17.04 -3.99
CA MET A 1 -23.24 -17.45 -3.33
C MET A 1 -22.28 -18.16 -4.30
N ILE A 2 -22.72 -19.24 -4.95
CA ILE A 2 -21.90 -20.03 -5.89
C ILE A 2 -21.24 -19.19 -7.01
N VAL A 3 -21.99 -18.29 -7.64
CA VAL A 3 -21.44 -17.41 -8.71
C VAL A 3 -20.30 -16.53 -8.22
N LYS A 4 -20.36 -16.02 -6.97
CA LYS A 4 -19.28 -15.20 -6.39
C LYS A 4 -18.01 -16.02 -6.20
N ILE A 5 -18.17 -17.26 -5.70
CA ILE A 5 -17.05 -18.19 -5.51
C ILE A 5 -16.41 -18.55 -6.85
N LEU A 6 -17.22 -18.89 -7.87
CA LEU A 6 -16.71 -19.20 -9.21
C LEU A 6 -15.98 -18.01 -9.84
N ASN A 7 -16.53 -16.80 -9.69
CA ASN A 7 -15.88 -15.59 -10.20
C ASN A 7 -14.58 -15.27 -9.47
N HIS A 8 -14.48 -15.56 -8.17
CA HIS A 8 -13.24 -15.44 -7.42
C HIS A 8 -12.14 -16.33 -7.99
N PHE A 9 -12.40 -17.63 -8.16
CA PHE A 9 -11.41 -18.55 -8.74
C PHE A 9 -11.06 -18.20 -10.20
N ARG A 10 -12.03 -17.77 -11.00
CA ARG A 10 -11.77 -17.25 -12.36
C ARG A 10 -10.87 -16.02 -12.34
N LEU A 11 -11.10 -15.08 -11.41
CA LEU A 11 -10.26 -13.90 -11.24
C LEU A 11 -8.84 -14.30 -10.84
N THR A 12 -8.70 -15.18 -9.84
CA THR A 12 -7.41 -15.70 -9.40
C THR A 12 -6.65 -16.34 -10.56
N TRP A 13 -7.30 -17.18 -11.36
CA TRP A 13 -6.67 -17.81 -12.52
C TRP A 13 -6.13 -16.78 -13.54
N ARG A 14 -6.95 -15.78 -13.90
CA ARG A 14 -6.54 -14.70 -14.81
C ARG A 14 -5.35 -13.92 -14.28
N LEU A 15 -5.31 -13.64 -12.98
CA LEU A 15 -4.19 -12.96 -12.33
C LEU A 15 -2.90 -13.80 -12.32
N VAL A 16 -3.02 -15.13 -12.13
CA VAL A 16 -1.86 -16.03 -12.22
C VAL A 16 -1.27 -16.03 -13.64
N GLU A 17 -2.09 -15.93 -14.68
CA GLU A 17 -1.63 -15.86 -16.07
C GLU A 17 -1.09 -14.47 -16.47
N ASP A 18 -1.55 -13.39 -15.83
CA ASP A 18 -1.12 -12.03 -16.19
C ASP A 18 0.36 -11.78 -15.86
N ARG A 19 1.12 -11.32 -16.85
CA ARG A 19 2.56 -11.05 -16.73
C ARG A 19 2.90 -9.87 -15.83
N ARG A 20 1.95 -8.95 -15.62
CA ARG A 20 2.10 -7.79 -14.72
C ARG A 20 2.03 -8.19 -13.25
N VAL A 21 1.47 -9.36 -12.93
CA VAL A 21 1.49 -9.90 -11.56
C VAL A 21 2.87 -10.45 -11.23
N ASN A 22 3.43 -9.98 -10.11
CA ASN A 22 4.78 -10.32 -9.68
C ASN A 22 4.94 -11.83 -9.42
N LYS A 23 6.07 -12.39 -9.86
CA LYS A 23 6.37 -13.83 -9.71
C LYS A 23 6.40 -14.28 -8.25
N TRP A 24 6.85 -13.45 -7.31
CA TRP A 24 6.87 -13.79 -5.89
C TRP A 24 5.48 -14.00 -5.29
N LEU A 25 4.47 -13.26 -5.76
CA LEU A 25 3.09 -13.46 -5.35
C LEU A 25 2.54 -14.80 -5.87
N LYS A 26 2.92 -15.20 -7.09
CA LYS A 26 2.55 -16.50 -7.67
C LYS A 26 3.22 -17.66 -6.92
N VAL A 27 4.49 -17.48 -6.53
CA VAL A 27 5.19 -18.45 -5.68
C VAL A 27 4.50 -18.59 -4.32
N PHE A 28 4.13 -17.47 -3.68
CA PHE A 28 3.37 -17.47 -2.43
C PHE A 28 2.04 -18.26 -2.54
N LEU A 29 1.29 -18.05 -3.62
CA LEU A 29 0.01 -18.74 -3.85
C LEU A 29 0.16 -20.27 -3.89
N VAL A 30 1.26 -20.78 -4.46
CA VAL A 30 1.51 -22.23 -4.59
C VAL A 30 2.21 -22.80 -3.36
N PHE A 31 3.14 -22.05 -2.76
CA PHE A 31 3.97 -22.53 -1.66
C PHE A 31 3.14 -22.85 -0.42
N ILE A 32 2.14 -22.03 -0.07
CA ILE A 32 1.37 -22.22 1.17
C ILE A 32 0.57 -23.53 1.15
N PRO A 33 -0.27 -23.80 0.13
CA PRO A 33 -0.97 -25.08 0.05
C PRO A 33 0.01 -26.27 -0.03
N LEU A 34 1.14 -26.12 -0.74
CA LEU A 34 2.13 -27.19 -0.84
C LEU A 34 2.80 -27.49 0.50
N ALA A 35 3.16 -26.46 1.28
CA ALA A 35 3.79 -26.62 2.58
C ALA A 35 2.86 -27.29 3.59
N TYR A 36 1.55 -27.04 3.49
CA TYR A 36 0.54 -27.71 4.31
C TYR A 36 0.52 -29.23 4.08
N VAL A 37 0.66 -29.70 2.83
CA VAL A 37 0.70 -31.14 2.51
C VAL A 37 1.85 -31.88 3.19
N PHE A 38 2.96 -31.20 3.49
CA PHE A 38 4.14 -31.80 4.14
C PHE A 38 4.15 -31.63 5.66
N LEU A 39 3.04 -31.20 6.27
CA LEU A 39 2.93 -31.11 7.72
C LEU A 39 3.02 -32.50 8.37
N PRO A 40 3.79 -32.65 9.47
CA PRO A 40 3.94 -33.94 10.15
C PRO A 40 2.67 -34.41 10.87
N PHE A 41 1.69 -33.51 11.08
CA PHE A 41 0.41 -33.82 11.73
C PHE A 41 -0.73 -33.05 11.02
N PRO A 42 -1.21 -33.51 9.87
CA PRO A 42 -2.38 -32.91 9.23
C PRO A 42 -3.62 -33.13 10.11
N PRO A 43 -4.50 -32.12 10.30
CA PRO A 43 -5.70 -32.24 11.12
C PRO A 43 -6.67 -33.35 10.65
N ASP A 44 -6.54 -33.77 9.40
CA ASP A 44 -7.22 -34.88 8.75
C ASP A 44 -7.08 -36.21 9.52
N ASP A 45 -5.94 -36.42 10.20
CA ASP A 45 -5.65 -37.64 10.97
C ASP A 45 -6.50 -37.76 12.24
N PHE A 46 -7.07 -36.65 12.73
CA PHE A 46 -7.89 -36.63 13.94
C PHE A 46 -9.39 -36.53 13.67
N LEU A 47 -9.81 -35.84 12.59
CA LEU A 47 -11.21 -35.70 12.18
C LEU A 47 -11.31 -35.54 10.64
N PRO A 48 -11.66 -36.60 9.89
CA PRO A 48 -11.66 -36.59 8.42
C PRO A 48 -12.59 -35.53 7.79
N LEU A 49 -13.70 -35.21 8.47
CA LEU A 49 -14.66 -34.20 8.01
C LEU A 49 -14.16 -32.77 8.20
N LEU A 50 -13.28 -32.54 9.20
CA LEU A 50 -12.62 -31.26 9.43
C LEU A 50 -11.45 -31.04 8.47
N GLY A 51 -10.76 -32.10 8.06
CA GLY A 51 -9.66 -32.01 7.08
C GLY A 51 -10.06 -31.41 5.74
N LEU A 52 -11.18 -31.88 5.16
CA LEU A 52 -11.71 -31.33 3.90
C LEU A 52 -12.10 -29.84 4.03
N LEU A 53 -12.60 -29.44 5.21
CA LEU A 53 -12.94 -28.04 5.48
C LEU A 53 -11.68 -27.18 5.66
N ASP A 54 -10.60 -27.74 6.22
CA ASP A 54 -9.32 -27.05 6.40
C ASP A 54 -8.62 -26.80 5.06
N ASP A 55 -8.57 -27.79 4.17
CA ASP A 55 -8.02 -27.65 2.81
C ASP A 55 -8.73 -26.55 2.00
N LEU A 56 -10.07 -26.56 2.04
CA LEU A 56 -10.88 -25.59 1.32
C LEU A 56 -10.73 -24.19 1.92
N LEU A 57 -10.64 -24.10 3.26
CA LEU A 57 -10.42 -22.84 3.96
C LEU A 57 -9.04 -22.27 3.62
N LEU A 58 -7.99 -23.09 3.70
CA LEU A 58 -6.62 -22.70 3.37
C LEU A 58 -6.54 -22.18 1.93
N LEU A 59 -7.03 -22.95 0.96
CA LEU A 59 -7.05 -22.54 -0.44
C LEU A 59 -7.84 -21.24 -0.64
N THR A 60 -8.99 -21.10 0.04
CA THR A 60 -9.81 -19.88 -0.05
C THR A 60 -9.07 -18.67 0.53
N VAL A 61 -8.48 -18.80 1.71
CA VAL A 61 -7.72 -17.71 2.36
C VAL A 61 -6.49 -17.34 1.54
N THR A 62 -5.71 -18.32 1.08
CA THR A 62 -4.53 -18.05 0.25
C THR A 62 -4.89 -17.36 -1.06
N THR A 63 -5.98 -17.78 -1.72
CA THR A 63 -6.43 -17.12 -2.96
C THR A 63 -6.99 -15.72 -2.72
N ILE A 64 -7.67 -15.48 -1.60
CA ILE A 64 -8.09 -14.13 -1.19
C ILE A 64 -6.87 -13.25 -0.96
N LEU A 65 -5.91 -13.68 -0.14
CA LEU A 65 -4.68 -12.93 0.13
C LEU A 65 -3.93 -12.65 -1.17
N PHE A 66 -3.78 -13.64 -2.05
CA PHE A 66 -3.15 -13.45 -3.35
C PHE A 66 -3.83 -12.36 -4.18
N VAL A 67 -5.17 -12.37 -4.27
CA VAL A 67 -5.92 -11.34 -5.00
C VAL A 67 -5.75 -9.97 -4.34
N GLU A 68 -5.75 -9.89 -3.01
CA GLU A 68 -5.55 -8.64 -2.27
C GLU A 68 -4.14 -8.07 -2.40
N MET A 69 -3.13 -8.93 -2.60
CA MET A 69 -1.73 -8.53 -2.83
C MET A 69 -1.43 -8.19 -4.29
N CYS A 70 -2.32 -8.53 -5.23
CA CYS A 70 -2.15 -8.21 -6.64
C CYS A 70 -2.37 -6.70 -6.89
N PRO A 71 -1.71 -6.12 -7.92
CA PRO A 71 -1.91 -4.71 -8.30
C PRO A 71 -3.39 -4.37 -8.51
N GLU A 72 -3.88 -3.31 -7.85
CA GLU A 72 -5.32 -2.98 -7.88
C GLU A 72 -5.81 -2.68 -9.29
N THR A 73 -4.98 -2.03 -10.11
CA THR A 73 -5.27 -1.73 -11.51
C THR A 73 -5.53 -2.99 -12.33
N VAL A 74 -4.69 -4.02 -12.17
CA VAL A 74 -4.79 -5.31 -12.87
C VAL A 74 -5.97 -6.12 -12.34
N VAL A 75 -6.16 -6.15 -11.02
CA VAL A 75 -7.32 -6.81 -10.39
C VAL A 75 -8.62 -6.22 -10.90
N ARG A 76 -8.71 -4.89 -10.98
CA ARG A 76 -9.89 -4.20 -11.50
C ARG A 76 -10.12 -4.50 -12.97
N GLU A 77 -9.10 -4.42 -13.80
CA GLU A 77 -9.20 -4.74 -15.22
C GLU A 77 -9.80 -6.14 -15.43
N HIS A 78 -9.30 -7.14 -14.70
CA HIS A 78 -9.85 -8.49 -14.79
C HIS A 78 -11.24 -8.64 -14.15
N LYS A 79 -11.53 -7.93 -13.04
CA LYS A 79 -12.88 -7.89 -12.46
C LYS A 79 -13.90 -7.31 -13.45
N LEU A 80 -13.56 -6.22 -14.14
CA LEU A 80 -14.39 -5.62 -15.18
C LEU A 80 -14.54 -6.54 -16.39
N ALA A 81 -13.45 -7.19 -16.81
CA ALA A 81 -13.50 -8.15 -17.91
C ALA A 81 -14.41 -9.36 -17.61
N LEU A 82 -14.53 -9.75 -16.34
CA LEU A 82 -15.51 -10.76 -15.90
C LEU A 82 -16.95 -10.27 -15.94
N THR A 83 -17.19 -8.95 -15.91
CA THR A 83 -18.52 -8.33 -16.08
C THR A 83 -18.78 -7.87 -17.52
N GLY A 84 -17.88 -8.16 -18.47
CA GLY A 84 -18.00 -7.75 -19.88
C GLY A 84 -17.64 -6.27 -20.13
N LEU A 85 -17.04 -5.59 -19.16
CA LEU A 85 -16.59 -4.20 -19.28
C LEU A 85 -15.07 -4.18 -19.52
N PHE A 86 -14.61 -3.26 -20.38
CA PHE A 86 -13.18 -3.06 -20.64
C PHE A 86 -12.77 -1.66 -20.15
N PRO A 87 -11.70 -1.53 -19.35
CA PRO A 87 -11.24 -0.22 -18.90
C PRO A 87 -10.63 0.60 -20.04
N SER A 88 -10.71 1.93 -19.90
CA SER A 88 -10.10 2.91 -20.80
C SER A 88 -8.56 2.81 -20.79
N ALA A 89 -7.95 2.89 -21.97
CA ALA A 89 -6.59 2.43 -22.28
C ALA A 89 -5.44 3.41 -21.94
N ARG A 90 -5.61 4.35 -21.00
CA ARG A 90 -4.70 5.52 -20.90
C ARG A 90 -4.23 5.89 -19.48
N SER A 91 -4.02 4.93 -18.59
CA SER A 91 -3.39 5.20 -17.29
C SER A 91 -1.92 4.77 -17.28
N ILE A 92 -1.07 5.57 -16.65
CA ILE A 92 0.33 5.21 -16.33
C ILE A 92 0.41 3.83 -15.68
N ASN A 93 1.35 2.98 -16.11
CA ASN A 93 1.59 1.69 -15.48
C ASN A 93 2.39 1.91 -14.18
N LEU A 94 1.70 1.98 -13.05
CA LEU A 94 2.34 2.25 -11.76
C LEU A 94 3.31 1.14 -11.30
N GLU A 95 3.18 -0.08 -11.82
CA GLU A 95 4.10 -1.17 -11.48
C GLU A 95 5.55 -0.89 -11.92
N ASP A 96 5.77 -0.02 -12.91
CA ASP A 96 7.11 0.43 -13.32
C ASP A 96 7.81 1.22 -12.19
N TYR A 97 7.02 1.78 -11.25
CA TYR A 97 7.45 2.64 -10.16
C TYR A 97 7.36 1.95 -8.79
N ARG A 98 6.92 0.69 -8.73
CA ARG A 98 6.92 -0.10 -7.50
C ARG A 98 8.36 -0.47 -7.14
N CYS A 99 8.71 -0.35 -5.87
CA CYS A 99 9.97 -0.80 -5.33
C CYS A 99 10.17 -2.29 -5.64
N LYS A 100 11.28 -2.63 -6.31
CA LYS A 100 11.54 -3.98 -6.85
C LYS A 100 11.54 -5.07 -5.76
N THR A 101 11.88 -4.70 -4.52
CA THR A 101 11.97 -5.63 -3.40
C THR A 101 10.65 -5.84 -2.67
N GLU A 102 9.65 -4.98 -2.88
CA GLU A 102 8.43 -4.93 -2.09
C GLU A 102 7.66 -6.27 -2.12
N ASN A 103 7.28 -6.75 -3.30
CA ASN A 103 6.54 -8.01 -3.44
C ASN A 103 7.33 -9.24 -2.96
N ARG A 104 8.66 -9.21 -3.11
CA ARG A 104 9.54 -10.26 -2.58
C ARG A 104 9.49 -10.26 -1.06
N ASP A 105 9.72 -9.10 -0.45
CA ASP A 105 9.81 -8.97 1.00
C ASP A 105 8.45 -9.26 1.66
N LEU A 106 7.33 -8.93 0.99
CA LEU A 106 5.98 -9.33 1.39
C LEU A 106 5.81 -10.86 1.36
N ALA A 107 6.15 -11.49 0.23
CA ALA A 107 6.03 -12.94 0.07
C ALA A 107 6.89 -13.69 1.11
N LEU A 108 8.12 -13.22 1.37
CA LEU A 108 8.99 -13.78 2.40
C LEU A 108 8.39 -13.61 3.81
N GLY A 109 7.80 -12.46 4.13
CA GLY A 109 7.13 -12.23 5.41
C GLY A 109 6.00 -13.22 5.65
N PHE A 110 5.17 -13.48 4.63
CA PHE A 110 4.11 -14.48 4.73
C PHE A 110 4.60 -15.92 4.75
N ILE A 111 5.58 -16.29 3.91
CA ILE A 111 6.20 -17.62 3.93
C ILE A 111 6.74 -17.92 5.32
N PHE A 112 7.45 -16.95 5.91
CA PHE A 112 8.00 -17.08 7.25
C PHE A 112 6.89 -17.19 8.31
N ALA A 113 5.84 -16.36 8.23
CA ALA A 113 4.68 -16.47 9.10
C ALA A 113 4.07 -17.87 9.03
N VAL A 114 3.87 -18.41 7.82
CA VAL A 114 3.36 -19.77 7.63
C VAL A 114 4.29 -20.80 8.25
N VAL A 115 5.61 -20.74 8.01
CA VAL A 115 6.56 -21.68 8.63
C VAL A 115 6.46 -21.67 10.17
N ILE A 116 6.32 -20.51 10.81
CA ILE A 116 6.10 -20.44 12.25
C ILE A 116 4.80 -21.14 12.65
N LEU A 117 3.72 -20.97 11.90
CA LEU A 117 2.45 -21.65 12.18
C LEU A 117 2.58 -23.16 12.04
N LEU A 118 3.27 -23.62 10.99
CA LEU A 118 3.52 -25.04 10.77
C LEU A 118 4.33 -25.65 11.92
N LEU A 119 5.33 -24.93 12.44
CA LEU A 119 6.11 -25.36 13.60
C LEU A 119 5.31 -25.32 14.91
N GLY A 120 4.40 -24.36 15.06
CA GLY A 120 3.53 -24.20 16.24
C GLY A 120 2.33 -25.15 16.28
N GLY A 121 2.06 -25.86 15.18
CA GLY A 121 0.94 -26.78 15.03
C GLY A 121 -0.43 -26.10 14.94
N TYR A 122 -1.49 -26.91 14.97
CA TYR A 122 -2.87 -26.47 14.73
C TYR A 122 -3.33 -25.28 15.60
N LEU A 123 -3.00 -25.28 16.89
CA LEU A 123 -3.38 -24.20 17.81
C LEU A 123 -2.76 -22.84 17.42
N ALA A 124 -1.55 -22.86 16.86
CA ALA A 124 -0.90 -21.64 16.36
C ALA A 124 -1.63 -21.11 15.12
N GLY A 125 -2.06 -22.00 14.20
CA GLY A 125 -2.87 -21.64 13.02
C GLY A 125 -4.21 -20.99 13.39
N VAL A 126 -4.95 -21.58 14.33
CA VAL A 126 -6.21 -21.01 14.84
C VAL A 126 -5.97 -19.64 15.48
N LEU A 127 -4.97 -19.52 16.34
CA LEU A 127 -4.62 -18.25 16.98
C LEU A 127 -4.25 -17.18 15.94
N PHE A 128 -3.53 -17.55 14.88
CA PHE A 128 -3.16 -16.64 13.81
C PHE A 128 -4.37 -16.12 13.04
N LEU A 129 -5.30 -17.00 12.67
CA LEU A 129 -6.57 -16.60 12.03
C LEU A 129 -7.37 -15.67 12.94
N LEU A 130 -7.42 -15.94 14.25
CA LEU A 130 -8.07 -15.06 15.22
C LEU A 130 -7.38 -13.69 15.32
N ILE A 131 -6.04 -13.62 15.34
CA ILE A 131 -5.32 -12.35 15.39
C ILE A 131 -5.56 -11.53 14.13
N PHE A 132 -5.53 -12.15 12.94
CA PHE A 132 -5.84 -11.47 11.67
C PHE A 132 -7.30 -11.03 11.58
N GLY A 133 -8.24 -11.88 12.01
CA GLY A 133 -9.66 -11.55 12.10
C GLY A 133 -9.91 -10.39 13.05
N MET A 134 -9.25 -10.37 14.21
CA MET A 134 -9.27 -9.24 15.13
C MET A 134 -8.64 -8.00 14.50
N GLY A 135 -7.53 -8.13 13.78
CA GLY A 135 -6.88 -7.03 13.05
C GLY A 135 -7.80 -6.36 12.04
N TYR A 136 -8.56 -7.16 11.30
CA TYR A 136 -9.61 -6.65 10.42
C TYR A 136 -10.68 -5.88 11.21
N ILE A 137 -11.21 -6.46 12.29
CA ILE A 137 -12.25 -5.82 13.11
C ILE A 137 -11.75 -4.51 13.72
N THR A 138 -10.57 -4.50 14.35
CA THR A 138 -9.99 -3.32 14.99
C THR A 138 -9.66 -2.22 13.98
N SER A 139 -9.11 -2.58 12.81
CA SER A 139 -8.86 -1.62 11.74
C SER A 139 -10.17 -0.96 11.26
N ASN A 140 -11.23 -1.75 11.09
CA ASN A 140 -12.54 -1.22 10.71
C ASN A 140 -13.17 -0.35 11.80
N LEU A 141 -13.06 -0.73 13.07
CA LEU A 141 -13.55 0.09 14.19
C LEU A 141 -12.78 1.41 14.28
N LYS A 142 -11.45 1.38 14.16
CA LYS A 142 -10.60 2.57 14.17
C LYS A 142 -10.94 3.51 13.01
N ARG A 143 -11.14 2.96 11.80
CA ARG A 143 -11.60 3.76 10.64
C ARG A 143 -12.91 4.45 10.95
N LYS A 144 -13.91 3.74 11.49
CA LYS A 144 -15.22 4.31 11.83
C LYS A 144 -15.11 5.42 12.89
N GLU A 145 -14.31 5.20 13.93
CA GLU A 145 -14.06 6.18 14.99
C GLU A 145 -13.42 7.46 14.43
N ILE A 146 -12.39 7.33 13.60
CA ILE A 146 -11.73 8.47 12.97
C ILE A 146 -12.71 9.23 12.07
N LEU A 147 -13.44 8.51 11.21
CA LEU A 147 -14.39 9.11 10.28
C LEU A 147 -15.56 9.80 10.99
N ALA A 148 -16.02 9.26 12.12
CA ALA A 148 -17.06 9.89 12.93
C ALA A 148 -16.62 11.24 13.53
N ASN A 149 -15.31 11.45 13.71
CA ASN A 149 -14.71 12.67 14.25
C ASN A 149 -13.95 13.48 13.19
N ALA A 150 -14.17 13.21 11.90
CA ALA A 150 -13.52 13.90 10.80
C ALA A 150 -14.56 14.61 9.93
N VAL A 151 -14.14 15.71 9.29
CA VAL A 151 -14.99 16.47 8.38
C VAL A 151 -14.67 16.02 6.96
N GLN A 152 -15.67 15.52 6.24
CA GLN A 152 -15.52 15.17 4.83
C GLN A 152 -15.30 16.44 3.99
N ILE A 153 -14.32 16.38 3.10
CA ILE A 153 -13.98 17.47 2.20
C ILE A 153 -14.64 17.22 0.85
N GLY A 154 -15.54 18.12 0.49
CA GLY A 154 -16.16 18.20 -0.83
C GLY A 154 -15.90 19.54 -1.51
N PRO A 155 -16.41 19.72 -2.74
CA PRO A 155 -16.15 20.89 -3.58
C PRO A 155 -16.59 22.22 -2.95
N HIS A 156 -17.55 22.20 -2.02
CA HIS A 156 -18.04 23.40 -1.34
C HIS A 156 -17.46 23.62 0.05
N GLN A 157 -16.84 22.61 0.67
CA GLN A 157 -16.33 22.69 2.04
C GLN A 157 -14.90 23.25 2.08
N ARG A 158 -14.01 22.70 1.24
CA ARG A 158 -12.63 23.15 1.03
C ARG A 158 -12.26 22.95 -0.44
N PRO A 159 -12.68 23.87 -1.34
CA PRO A 159 -12.47 23.73 -2.78
C PRO A 159 -10.99 23.58 -3.14
N ASP A 160 -10.11 24.28 -2.43
CA ASP A 160 -8.66 24.23 -2.61
C ASP A 160 -8.05 22.83 -2.45
N LEU A 161 -8.52 22.08 -1.44
CA LEU A 161 -8.07 20.71 -1.17
C LEU A 161 -8.75 19.69 -2.08
N TYR A 162 -10.03 19.92 -2.39
CA TYR A 162 -10.78 19.05 -3.30
C TYR A 162 -10.19 19.14 -4.72
N GLU A 163 -9.84 20.34 -5.20
CA GLU A 163 -9.10 20.56 -6.45
C GLU A 163 -7.73 19.86 -6.43
N ALA A 164 -7.00 19.94 -5.31
CA ALA A 164 -5.70 19.27 -5.18
C ALA A 164 -5.85 17.74 -5.36
N LEU A 165 -6.88 17.14 -4.76
CA LEU A 165 -7.20 15.73 -4.96
C LEU A 165 -7.57 15.42 -6.43
N GLU A 166 -8.41 16.23 -7.07
CA GLU A 166 -8.78 16.04 -8.48
C GLU A 166 -7.59 16.16 -9.43
N GLU A 167 -6.70 17.14 -9.20
CA GLU A 167 -5.47 17.32 -9.96
C GLU A 167 -4.57 16.07 -9.87
N VAL A 168 -4.45 15.46 -8.68
CA VAL A 168 -3.67 14.24 -8.49
C VAL A 168 -4.36 13.02 -9.12
N GLN A 169 -5.68 12.87 -8.94
CA GLN A 169 -6.45 11.76 -9.52
C GLN A 169 -6.37 11.73 -11.05
N LYS A 170 -6.27 12.89 -11.70
CA LYS A 170 -6.09 12.97 -13.16
C LYS A 170 -4.77 12.36 -13.65
N LEU A 171 -3.74 12.33 -12.82
CA LEU A 171 -2.40 11.81 -13.18
C LEU A 171 -2.24 10.31 -12.92
N LEU A 172 -3.14 9.73 -12.12
CA LEU A 172 -3.03 8.37 -11.62
C LEU A 172 -4.12 7.48 -12.20
N PRO A 173 -3.97 6.14 -12.16
CA PRO A 173 -5.07 5.24 -12.45
C PRO A 173 -6.30 5.63 -11.63
N PRO A 174 -7.51 5.61 -12.22
CA PRO A 174 -8.71 6.07 -11.54
C PRO A 174 -8.89 5.27 -10.25
N VAL A 175 -9.36 5.89 -9.18
CA VAL A 175 -9.75 5.22 -7.92
C VAL A 175 -10.64 6.17 -7.14
N LYS A 176 -11.73 5.70 -6.53
CA LYS A 176 -12.61 6.56 -5.75
C LYS A 176 -12.04 6.85 -4.37
N ILE A 177 -11.81 8.13 -4.08
CA ILE A 177 -11.27 8.63 -2.82
C ILE A 177 -12.25 9.59 -2.15
N ASP A 178 -12.54 9.35 -0.87
CA ASP A 178 -13.13 10.33 0.03
C ASP A 178 -12.03 10.99 0.86
N LEU A 179 -11.93 12.32 0.78
CA LEU A 179 -10.98 13.12 1.54
C LEU A 179 -11.62 13.64 2.83
N PHE A 180 -10.88 13.57 3.94
CA PHE A 180 -11.33 14.05 5.25
C PHE A 180 -10.25 14.89 5.93
N ILE A 181 -10.68 15.80 6.80
CA ILE A 181 -9.81 16.46 7.77
C ILE A 181 -10.16 15.99 9.18
N ASN A 182 -9.15 15.58 9.94
CA ASN A 182 -9.28 15.26 11.36
C ASN A 182 -8.51 16.29 12.20
N GLN A 183 -9.10 16.73 13.31
CA GLN A 183 -8.45 17.69 14.22
C GLN A 183 -7.32 16.98 14.96
N ASN A 184 -6.08 17.42 14.73
CA ASN A 184 -4.90 16.90 15.40
C ASN A 184 -3.75 17.91 15.29
N PRO A 185 -3.11 18.30 16.41
CA PRO A 185 -2.00 19.26 16.41
C PRO A 185 -0.71 18.71 15.79
N VAL A 186 -0.60 17.40 15.61
CA VAL A 186 0.54 16.74 14.97
C VAL A 186 0.28 16.61 13.47
N MET A 187 1.25 17.01 12.64
CA MET A 187 1.17 16.82 11.20
C MET A 187 1.17 15.34 10.88
N ASN A 188 0.14 14.89 10.15
CA ASN A 188 0.07 13.53 9.66
C ASN A 188 -0.93 13.44 8.50
N ALA A 189 -0.74 12.43 7.67
CA ALA A 189 -1.73 11.96 6.72
C ALA A 189 -1.78 10.44 6.80
N TYR A 190 -2.94 9.86 6.52
CA TYR A 190 -3.08 8.41 6.47
C TYR A 190 -4.27 8.03 5.62
N THR A 191 -4.22 6.80 5.10
CA THR A 191 -5.27 6.23 4.27
C THR A 191 -5.80 4.90 4.79
N PHE A 192 -7.09 4.64 4.55
CA PHE A 192 -7.75 3.39 4.90
C PHE A 192 -8.66 2.88 3.79
N GLY A 193 -8.82 1.57 3.74
CA GLY A 193 -9.89 0.93 2.99
C GLY A 193 -9.53 -0.50 2.57
N TYR A 194 -10.56 -1.31 2.38
CA TYR A 194 -10.45 -2.65 1.78
C TYR A 194 -11.11 -2.69 0.39
N GLY A 195 -11.45 -1.52 -0.15
CA GLY A 195 -12.17 -1.34 -1.41
C GLY A 195 -12.75 0.07 -1.51
N GLU A 196 -13.12 0.45 -2.73
CA GLU A 196 -13.66 1.77 -3.03
C GLU A 196 -15.03 2.03 -2.35
N PRO A 197 -15.30 3.28 -1.90
CA PRO A 197 -14.34 4.39 -1.84
C PRO A 197 -13.30 4.19 -0.73
N TYR A 198 -12.04 4.47 -1.06
CA TYR A 198 -10.96 4.58 -0.08
C TYR A 198 -11.03 5.93 0.62
N THR A 199 -10.43 6.00 1.80
CA THR A 199 -10.40 7.21 2.62
C THR A 199 -8.99 7.73 2.69
N VAL A 200 -8.79 9.02 2.44
CA VAL A 200 -7.58 9.76 2.78
C VAL A 200 -7.92 10.77 3.85
N VAL A 201 -7.15 10.83 4.92
CA VAL A 201 -7.35 11.76 6.03
C VAL A 201 -6.11 12.63 6.19
N LEU A 202 -6.31 13.94 6.24
CA LEU A 202 -5.28 14.93 6.56
C LEU A 202 -5.52 15.47 7.97
N THR A 203 -4.46 15.68 8.76
CA THR A 203 -4.63 16.39 10.02
C THR A 203 -4.74 17.90 9.80
N SER A 204 -5.44 18.60 10.70
CA SER A 204 -5.56 20.07 10.65
C SER A 204 -4.18 20.75 10.62
N SER A 205 -3.24 20.28 11.45
CA SER A 205 -1.86 20.80 11.49
C SER A 205 -1.12 20.64 10.16
N LEU A 206 -1.35 19.54 9.41
CA LEU A 206 -0.74 19.35 8.09
C LEU A 206 -1.31 20.35 7.08
N VAL A 207 -2.63 20.53 7.07
CA VAL A 207 -3.32 21.47 6.18
C VAL A 207 -2.92 22.92 6.43
N GLU A 208 -2.63 23.28 7.68
CA GLU A 208 -2.21 24.63 8.07
C GLU A 208 -0.78 24.98 7.61
N LYS A 209 0.13 23.99 7.59
CA LYS A 209 1.58 24.22 7.41
C LYS A 209 2.12 23.91 6.01
N LEU A 210 1.35 23.15 5.22
CA LEU A 210 1.74 22.77 3.87
C LEU A 210 1.05 23.64 2.80
N SER A 211 1.81 24.01 1.78
CA SER A 211 1.34 24.67 0.58
C SER A 211 0.53 23.72 -0.31
N LYS A 212 -0.23 24.26 -1.29
CA LYS A 212 -1.04 23.45 -2.22
C LYS A 212 -0.20 22.40 -2.97
N THR A 213 1.05 22.70 -3.34
CA THR A 213 1.93 21.74 -4.03
C THR A 213 2.44 20.64 -3.09
N GLU A 214 2.80 20.98 -1.86
CA GLU A 214 3.19 20.01 -0.81
C GLU A 214 2.02 19.08 -0.44
N ILE A 215 0.80 19.62 -0.31
CA ILE A 215 -0.41 18.82 -0.08
C ILE A 215 -0.67 17.85 -1.23
N LYS A 216 -0.50 18.27 -2.49
CA LYS A 216 -0.60 17.35 -3.64
C LYS A 216 0.42 16.22 -3.59
N ALA A 217 1.65 16.51 -3.16
CA ALA A 217 2.67 15.47 -2.96
C ALA A 217 2.24 14.47 -1.88
N VAL A 218 1.72 14.95 -0.74
CA VAL A 218 1.20 14.10 0.34
C VAL A 218 0.01 13.26 -0.13
N ILE A 219 -0.97 13.85 -0.83
CA ILE A 219 -2.11 13.10 -1.39
C ILE A 219 -1.62 12.04 -2.38
N GLY A 220 -0.65 12.37 -3.23
CA GLY A 220 -0.02 11.42 -4.15
C GLY A 220 0.64 10.25 -3.42
N HIS A 221 1.33 10.51 -2.32
CA HIS A 221 1.92 9.48 -1.45
C HIS A 221 0.84 8.53 -0.90
N GLU A 222 -0.20 9.08 -0.27
CA GLU A 222 -1.31 8.29 0.29
C GLU A 222 -2.05 7.48 -0.79
N MET A 223 -2.27 8.06 -1.97
CA MET A 223 -2.85 7.36 -3.12
C MET A 223 -1.93 6.24 -3.61
N GLY A 224 -0.61 6.38 -3.50
CA GLY A 224 0.34 5.31 -3.77
C GLY A 224 0.09 4.08 -2.90
N HIS A 225 -0.15 4.27 -1.59
CA HIS A 225 -0.51 3.17 -0.69
C HIS A 225 -1.81 2.47 -1.09
N ILE A 226 -2.79 3.21 -1.59
CA ILE A 226 -4.05 2.66 -2.08
C ILE A 226 -3.80 1.83 -3.35
N LEU A 227 -3.20 2.46 -4.37
CA LEU A 227 -3.06 1.89 -5.71
C LEU A 227 -2.15 0.65 -5.75
N PHE A 228 -1.17 0.58 -4.86
CA PHE A 228 -0.32 -0.60 -4.70
C PHE A 228 -0.90 -1.66 -3.74
N GLY A 229 -2.02 -1.38 -3.08
CA GLY A 229 -2.72 -2.31 -2.18
C GLY A 229 -2.16 -2.38 -0.75
N HIS A 230 -1.23 -1.50 -0.38
CA HIS A 230 -0.56 -1.50 0.92
C HIS A 230 -1.56 -1.41 2.08
N VAL A 231 -2.58 -0.55 1.95
CA VAL A 231 -3.57 -0.27 2.99
C VAL A 231 -4.32 -1.51 3.48
N ARG A 232 -4.58 -2.47 2.58
CA ARG A 232 -5.35 -3.66 2.89
C ARG A 232 -4.54 -4.61 3.76
N ILE A 233 -3.28 -4.82 3.39
CA ILE A 233 -2.35 -5.68 4.14
C ILE A 233 -2.00 -5.03 5.49
N ILE A 234 -1.66 -3.73 5.51
CA ILE A 234 -1.35 -3.00 6.75
C ILE A 234 -2.54 -3.06 7.72
N GLY A 235 -3.77 -2.88 7.22
CA GLY A 235 -4.98 -2.97 8.05
C GLY A 235 -5.15 -4.35 8.71
N LEU A 236 -4.96 -5.44 7.95
CA LEU A 236 -4.99 -6.81 8.49
C LEU A 236 -3.92 -7.04 9.57
N MET A 237 -2.79 -6.35 9.45
CA MET A 237 -1.66 -6.45 10.36
C MET A 237 -1.76 -5.53 11.58
N SER A 238 -2.83 -4.76 11.74
CA SER A 238 -2.94 -3.71 12.77
C SER A 238 -2.85 -4.22 14.22
N THR A 239 -3.19 -5.47 14.47
CA THR A 239 -3.13 -6.14 15.79
C THR A 239 -1.90 -7.01 16.00
N GLN A 240 -0.98 -7.05 15.03
CA GLN A 240 0.24 -7.83 15.15
C GLN A 240 1.23 -7.10 16.05
N PHE A 241 1.62 -7.74 17.16
CA PHE A 241 2.61 -7.23 18.11
C PHE A 241 3.87 -8.11 18.12
N GLY A 242 4.98 -7.56 18.63
CA GLY A 242 6.22 -8.32 18.85
C GLY A 242 6.91 -8.80 17.56
N LEU A 243 7.51 -9.99 17.62
CA LEU A 243 8.33 -10.53 16.52
C LEU A 243 7.56 -10.66 15.20
N GLY A 244 6.26 -10.95 15.24
CA GLY A 244 5.42 -11.14 14.05
C GLY A 244 5.40 -9.92 13.12
N ARG A 245 5.55 -8.71 13.67
CA ARG A 245 5.59 -7.46 12.88
C ARG A 245 6.95 -7.21 12.23
N LEU A 246 8.05 -7.68 12.86
CA LEU A 246 9.42 -7.46 12.38
C LEU A 246 9.65 -8.02 10.97
N PHE A 247 9.02 -9.15 10.63
CA PHE A 247 9.16 -9.79 9.32
C PHE A 247 8.59 -8.95 8.18
N PHE A 248 7.67 -8.04 8.48
CA PHE A 248 7.05 -7.15 7.51
C PHE A 248 7.64 -5.73 7.56
N TYR A 249 8.58 -5.43 8.46
CA TYR A 249 9.19 -4.09 8.53
C TYR A 249 9.94 -3.75 7.24
N LYS A 250 10.66 -4.71 6.67
CA LYS A 250 11.34 -4.51 5.39
C LYS A 250 10.36 -4.27 4.24
N TRP A 251 9.23 -4.98 4.25
CA TRP A 251 8.15 -4.74 3.28
C TRP A 251 7.53 -3.35 3.49
N SER A 252 7.21 -2.97 4.73
CA SER A 252 6.69 -1.65 5.10
C SER A 252 7.60 -0.54 4.60
N ARG A 253 8.92 -0.67 4.78
CA ARG A 253 9.89 0.29 4.23
C ARG A 253 9.91 0.33 2.69
N SER A 254 9.72 -0.82 2.05
CA SER A 254 9.62 -0.88 0.58
C SER A 254 8.36 -0.17 0.07
N CYS A 255 7.26 -0.24 0.82
CA CYS A 255 5.99 0.44 0.49
C CYS A 255 6.17 1.96 0.45
N GLU A 256 6.95 2.53 1.38
CA GLU A 256 7.24 3.97 1.43
C GLU A 256 7.93 4.44 0.15
N TYR A 257 8.94 3.70 -0.36
CA TYR A 257 9.62 4.05 -1.60
C TYR A 257 8.69 4.00 -2.83
N SER A 258 7.77 3.04 -2.86
CA SER A 258 6.76 2.96 -3.91
C SER A 258 5.78 4.13 -3.84
N ALA A 259 5.28 4.45 -2.64
CA ALA A 259 4.38 5.58 -2.41
C ALA A 259 5.06 6.93 -2.75
N ASP A 260 6.33 7.10 -2.38
CA ASP A 260 7.17 8.24 -2.75
C ASP A 260 7.29 8.43 -4.27
N SER A 261 7.38 7.32 -5.01
CA SER A 261 7.44 7.37 -6.47
C SER A 261 6.14 7.92 -7.06
N VAL A 262 4.98 7.58 -6.46
CA VAL A 262 3.66 8.11 -6.85
C VAL A 262 3.53 9.59 -6.45
N ALA A 263 4.02 9.98 -5.28
CA ALA A 263 4.08 11.37 -4.86
C ALA A 263 4.91 12.24 -5.82
N LEU A 264 6.02 11.70 -6.34
CA LEU A 264 6.83 12.38 -7.35
C LEU A 264 6.08 12.53 -8.68
N ILE A 265 5.33 11.52 -9.11
CA ILE A 265 4.45 11.60 -10.30
C ILE A 265 3.35 12.65 -10.08
N ALA A 266 2.71 12.66 -8.89
CA ALA A 266 1.72 13.66 -8.52
C ALA A 266 2.28 15.09 -8.52
N SER A 267 3.58 15.22 -8.23
CA SER A 267 4.35 16.46 -8.32
C SER A 267 4.95 16.71 -9.72
N ARG A 268 4.57 15.92 -10.73
CA ARG A 268 5.05 16.01 -12.13
C ARG A 268 6.57 15.94 -12.27
N GLY A 269 7.22 15.19 -11.38
CA GLY A 269 8.67 15.06 -11.33
C GLY A 269 9.39 16.18 -10.58
N ASP A 270 8.68 17.16 -10.02
CA ASP A 270 9.27 18.15 -9.13
C ASP A 270 9.56 17.54 -7.76
N LEU A 271 10.84 17.58 -7.35
CA LEU A 271 11.31 17.05 -6.07
C LEU A 271 11.03 18.00 -4.90
N ILE A 272 10.87 19.30 -5.17
CA ILE A 272 10.81 20.32 -4.11
C ILE A 272 9.59 20.11 -3.21
N PRO A 273 8.34 19.96 -3.72
CA PRO A 273 7.17 19.82 -2.86
C PRO A 273 7.23 18.59 -1.96
N LEU A 274 7.68 17.46 -2.51
CA LEU A 274 7.79 16.21 -1.76
C LEU A 274 8.91 16.31 -0.70
N THR A 275 10.08 16.81 -1.07
CA THR A 275 11.22 16.95 -0.15
C THR A 275 10.90 17.93 0.98
N SER A 276 10.31 19.09 0.64
CA SER A 276 9.86 20.09 1.61
C SER A 276 8.80 19.52 2.55
N SER A 277 7.81 18.77 2.03
CA SER A 277 6.78 18.14 2.87
C SER A 277 7.36 17.13 3.87
N LEU A 278 8.36 16.34 3.46
CA LEU A 278 9.05 15.38 4.34
C LEU A 278 9.84 16.10 5.45
N LEU A 279 10.56 17.18 5.09
CA LEU A 279 11.32 17.98 6.05
C LEU A 279 10.40 18.66 7.06
N LYS A 280 9.29 19.25 6.59
CA LYS A 280 8.25 19.81 7.45
C LYS A 280 7.65 18.77 8.39
N LEU A 281 7.33 17.57 7.90
CA LEU A 281 6.87 16.46 8.74
C LEU A 281 7.90 16.07 9.82
N ALA A 282 9.19 16.09 9.49
CA ALA A 282 10.25 15.71 10.42
C ALA A 282 10.45 16.72 11.57
N TRP A 283 10.41 18.03 11.29
CA TRP A 283 10.70 19.05 12.30
C TRP A 283 9.46 19.76 12.88
N GLY A 284 8.29 19.59 12.27
CA GLY A 284 7.03 20.16 12.75
C GLY A 284 6.76 21.63 12.41
N LEU A 285 7.62 22.32 11.64
CA LEU A 285 7.53 23.76 11.34
C LEU A 285 6.97 24.05 9.93
N ASP A 286 6.49 25.27 9.70
CA ASP A 286 5.83 25.75 8.46
C ASP A 286 6.71 26.65 7.58
N ASP A 287 7.90 26.98 8.05
CA ASP A 287 8.88 27.85 7.42
C ASP A 287 9.49 27.27 6.14
N SER A 288 10.08 28.15 5.34
CA SER A 288 10.72 27.79 4.09
C SER A 288 11.92 26.89 4.36
N VAL A 289 11.91 25.71 3.75
CA VAL A 289 13.01 24.75 3.86
C VAL A 289 14.00 24.99 2.74
N ASP A 290 15.28 25.21 3.08
CA ASP A 290 16.35 25.15 2.08
C ASP A 290 16.65 23.70 1.75
N VAL A 291 16.00 23.22 0.68
CA VAL A 291 16.17 21.86 0.20
C VAL A 291 17.60 21.63 -0.28
N GLU A 292 18.25 22.62 -0.89
CA GLU A 292 19.61 22.45 -1.43
C GLU A 292 20.64 22.28 -0.32
N GLU A 293 20.54 23.07 0.76
CA GLU A 293 21.37 22.93 1.95
C GLU A 293 21.17 21.57 2.61
N PHE A 294 19.92 21.11 2.76
CA PHE A 294 19.66 19.77 3.29
C PHE A 294 20.28 18.67 2.40
N LEU A 295 20.19 18.80 1.08
CA LEU A 295 20.81 17.86 0.15
C LEU A 295 22.34 17.86 0.25
N ALA A 296 22.97 19.00 0.51
CA ALA A 296 24.41 19.07 0.76
C ALA A 296 24.81 18.33 2.05
N GLN A 297 23.96 18.33 3.08
CA GLN A 297 24.18 17.59 4.33
C GLN A 297 24.08 16.06 4.12
N LEU A 298 23.32 15.59 3.14
CA LEU A 298 23.10 14.16 2.88
C LEU A 298 24.34 13.40 2.37
N ASP A 299 25.33 14.10 1.81
CA ASP A 299 26.58 13.52 1.33
C ASP A 299 27.53 13.16 2.48
N GLY A 300 27.25 13.62 3.70
CA GLY A 300 27.91 13.15 4.92
C GLY A 300 27.48 11.74 5.30
N ASP A 301 28.45 10.83 5.47
CA ASP A 301 28.22 9.43 5.85
C ASP A 301 27.63 9.34 7.27
N SER A 302 26.30 9.34 7.35
CA SER A 302 25.58 9.08 8.58
C SER A 302 25.40 7.57 8.67
N GLY A 303 26.22 6.90 9.50
CA GLY A 303 26.23 5.45 9.78
C GLY A 303 24.93 4.91 10.42
N THR A 304 23.78 5.24 9.83
CA THR A 304 22.41 5.07 10.30
C THR A 304 21.77 3.77 9.81
N LEU A 305 22.42 3.02 8.91
CA LEU A 305 21.89 1.76 8.34
C LEU A 305 21.50 0.69 9.39
N SER A 306 22.09 0.70 10.58
CA SER A 306 21.86 -0.34 11.60
C SER A 306 20.54 -0.22 12.36
N MET A 307 20.02 0.99 12.57
CA MET A 307 18.79 1.21 13.34
C MET A 307 17.52 1.17 12.48
N GLU A 308 17.63 1.45 11.18
CA GLU A 308 16.47 1.47 10.26
C GLU A 308 15.76 0.11 10.16
N VAL A 309 16.47 -0.99 10.41
CA VAL A 309 15.91 -2.35 10.38
C VAL A 309 14.73 -2.52 11.33
N PHE A 310 14.74 -1.80 12.46
CA PHE A 310 13.69 -1.83 13.48
C PHE A 310 12.58 -0.79 13.27
N SER A 311 12.64 -0.02 12.18
CA SER A 311 11.63 0.97 11.81
C SER A 311 10.69 0.45 10.71
N THR A 312 9.41 0.84 10.80
CA THR A 312 8.40 0.61 9.76
C THR A 312 8.58 1.54 8.56
N HIS A 313 9.23 2.68 8.76
CA HIS A 313 9.49 3.69 7.72
C HIS A 313 11.00 3.83 7.53
N PRO A 314 11.51 3.95 6.29
CA PRO A 314 12.90 4.30 6.08
C PRO A 314 13.16 5.69 6.65
N PHE A 315 14.42 5.97 6.98
CA PHE A 315 14.78 7.32 7.38
C PHE A 315 14.55 8.31 6.24
N MET A 316 14.20 9.55 6.61
CA MET A 316 13.88 10.61 5.65
C MET A 316 15.00 10.84 4.63
N ASN A 317 16.26 10.79 5.06
CA ASN A 317 17.43 10.89 4.18
C ASN A 317 17.42 9.83 3.07
N ASN A 318 17.11 8.57 3.40
CA ASN A 318 17.08 7.46 2.46
C ASN A 318 15.91 7.58 1.48
N ARG A 319 14.75 8.05 1.94
CA ARG A 319 13.60 8.38 1.09
C ARG A 319 13.98 9.45 0.05
N ILE A 320 14.56 10.55 0.51
CA ILE A 320 14.99 11.67 -0.36
C ILE A 320 16.08 11.23 -1.35
N LYS A 321 17.09 10.45 -0.92
CA LYS A 321 18.10 9.88 -1.83
C LYS A 321 17.48 9.02 -2.92
N SER A 322 16.52 8.17 -2.57
CA SER A 322 15.80 7.31 -3.51
C SER A 322 15.00 8.12 -4.55
N LEU A 323 14.34 9.20 -4.10
CA LEU A 323 13.62 10.13 -4.95
C LEU A 323 14.52 10.84 -5.96
N ILE A 324 15.68 11.34 -5.52
CA ILE A 324 16.66 11.98 -6.41
C ILE A 324 17.13 11.00 -7.48
N LEU A 325 17.43 9.75 -7.09
CA LEU A 325 17.83 8.72 -8.03
C LEU A 325 16.74 8.45 -9.06
N LEU A 326 15.47 8.35 -8.65
CA LEU A 326 14.34 8.16 -9.55
C LEU A 326 14.17 9.35 -10.52
N ALA A 327 14.17 10.58 -10.02
CA ALA A 327 14.02 11.79 -10.82
C ALA A 327 15.15 11.97 -11.85
N ARG A 328 16.35 11.46 -11.56
CA ARG A 328 17.50 11.49 -12.49
C ARG A 328 17.41 10.44 -13.60
N GLN A 329 16.56 9.42 -13.48
CA GLN A 329 16.44 8.39 -14.51
C GLN A 329 15.91 8.99 -15.82
N LYS A 330 16.60 8.69 -16.93
CA LYS A 330 16.21 9.19 -18.25
C LYS A 330 14.79 8.77 -18.61
N GLU A 331 14.45 7.51 -18.38
CA GLU A 331 13.11 6.98 -18.68
C GLU A 331 12.01 7.71 -17.89
N PHE A 332 12.24 7.99 -16.61
CA PHE A 332 11.33 8.77 -15.77
C PHE A 332 11.12 10.17 -16.35
N ARG A 333 12.22 10.88 -16.66
CA ARG A 333 12.16 12.25 -17.19
C ARG A 333 11.44 12.32 -18.53
N GLU A 334 11.68 11.38 -19.43
CA GLU A 334 10.97 11.34 -20.72
C GLU A 334 9.47 11.07 -20.52
N LYS A 335 9.09 10.12 -19.66
CA LYS A 335 7.68 9.87 -19.33
C LYS A 335 6.99 11.11 -18.73
N MET A 336 7.68 11.88 -17.87
CA MET A 336 7.12 13.12 -17.29
C MET A 336 6.99 14.25 -18.33
N LYS A 337 7.94 14.40 -19.27
CA LYS A 337 7.84 15.41 -20.35
C LYS A 337 6.65 15.19 -21.28
N HIS A 338 6.30 13.92 -21.51
CA HIS A 338 5.16 13.54 -22.36
C HIS A 338 3.81 13.56 -21.63
N MET A 339 3.80 13.89 -20.33
CA MET A 339 2.58 14.07 -19.56
C MET A 339 2.03 15.49 -19.81
N ASP A 340 1.41 15.70 -20.98
CA ASP A 340 0.85 17.02 -21.39
C ASP A 340 -0.31 17.41 -20.45
N PRO A 341 -0.32 18.64 -19.88
CA PRO A 341 -1.47 19.14 -19.13
C PRO A 341 -2.82 19.11 -19.90
N ARG A 342 -2.79 19.03 -21.23
CA ARG A 342 -3.96 18.98 -22.13
C ARG A 342 -4.37 17.57 -22.55
N ASP A 343 -3.57 16.55 -22.24
CA ASP A 343 -3.92 15.13 -22.46
C ASP A 343 -4.78 14.54 -21.31
N LEU A 344 -5.09 15.37 -20.31
CA LEU A 344 -5.98 15.06 -19.20
C LEU A 344 -7.44 15.37 -19.63
N PRO A 345 -8.37 14.40 -19.56
CA PRO A 345 -9.77 14.62 -19.91
C PRO A 345 -10.47 15.67 -19.04
#